data_AF-A0A1M6WSP4-F1
#
_entry.id   AF-A0A1M6WSP4-F1
#
_cell.length_a   1.000
_cell.length_b   1.000
_cell.length_c   1.000
_cell.angle_alpha   90.00
_cell.angle_beta   90.00
_cell.angle_gamma   90.00
#
_symmetry.space_group_name_H-M   'P 1'
#
loop_
_entity.id
_entity.type
_entity.pdbx_description
1 polymer ?
#
loop_
_entity_poly.entity_id
_entity_poly.type
_entity_poly.pdbx_seq_one_letter_code
_entity_poly.pdbx_strand_id
1 'polypeptide(L)' 'MSKLAEEIYEEGREEGREEGRMEGREEGRMEIVMNMLRRGMKIEDIVDVTNLSKQEIESIAKKISH' A
#
# COMPACT_ATOMS: atom_id res chain seq x y z
N MET A 1 -34.92 6.83 -13.46
CA MET A 1 -33.91 6.94 -12.39
C MET A 1 -33.87 8.40 -11.98
N SER A 2 -33.99 8.72 -10.69
CA SER A 2 -33.87 10.12 -10.25
C SER A 2 -32.40 10.54 -10.35
N LYS A 3 -32.16 11.83 -10.59
CA LYS A 3 -30.81 12.42 -10.64
C LYS A 3 -29.95 12.04 -9.42
N LEU A 4 -30.60 11.95 -8.26
CA LEU A 4 -30.03 11.51 -6.99
C LEU A 4 -29.53 10.05 -6.99
N ALA A 5 -30.22 9.14 -7.69
CA ALA A 5 -29.81 7.74 -7.77
C ALA A 5 -28.60 7.52 -8.70
N GLU A 6 -28.41 8.42 -9.66
CA GLU A 6 -27.28 8.40 -10.59
C GLU A 6 -26.01 8.95 -9.91
N GLU A 7 -26.14 10.04 -9.15
CA GLU A 7 -25.07 10.64 -8.33
C GLU A 7 -24.54 9.66 -7.26
N ILE A 8 -25.42 9.00 -6.49
CA ILE A 8 -25.00 8.01 -5.47
C ILE A 8 -24.26 6.81 -6.09
N TYR A 9 -24.64 6.40 -7.30
CA TYR A 9 -24.00 5.27 -7.98
C TYR A 9 -22.62 5.65 -8.54
N GLU A 10 -22.46 6.87 -9.05
CA GLU A 10 -21.17 7.39 -9.50
C GLU A 10 -20.22 7.62 -8.32
N GLU A 11 -20.68 8.23 -7.23
CA GLU A 11 -19.89 8.43 -6.01
C GLU A 11 -19.40 7.09 -5.44
N GLY A 12 -20.29 6.12 -5.23
CA GLY A 12 -19.90 4.81 -4.71
C GLY A 12 -18.92 4.03 -5.61
N ARG A 13 -18.93 4.31 -6.92
CA ARG A 13 -17.99 3.69 -7.88
C ARG A 13 -16.65 4.42 -7.94
N GLU A 14 -16.62 5.75 -7.77
CA GLU A 14 -15.39 6.52 -7.64
C GLU A 14 -14.68 6.20 -6.33
N GLU A 15 -15.40 6.21 -5.21
CA GLU A 15 -14.87 5.87 -3.89
C GLU A 15 -14.27 4.44 -3.89
N GLY A 16 -15.03 3.44 -4.34
CA GLY A 16 -14.54 2.05 -4.37
C GLY A 16 -13.33 1.85 -5.29
N ARG A 17 -13.18 2.66 -6.36
CA ARG A 17 -12.02 2.61 -7.24
C ARG A 17 -10.80 3.30 -6.64
N GLU A 18 -11.01 4.41 -5.94
CA GLU A 18 -9.94 5.16 -5.29
C GLU A 18 -9.39 4.40 -4.07
N GLU A 19 -10.27 3.84 -3.23
CA GLU A 19 -9.91 2.97 -2.11
C GLU A 19 -9.16 1.73 -2.59
N GLY A 20 -9.71 0.96 -3.54
CA GLY A 20 -9.04 -0.24 -4.04
C GLY A 20 -7.68 0.03 -4.71
N ARG A 21 -7.48 1.22 -5.29
CA ARG A 21 -6.18 1.62 -5.85
C ARG A 21 -5.19 2.04 -4.77
N MET A 22 -5.64 2.68 -3.69
CA MET A 22 -4.79 3.02 -2.56
C MET A 22 -4.37 1.77 -1.79
N GLU A 23 -5.32 0.92 -1.41
CA GLU A 23 -5.06 -0.34 -0.72
C GLU A 23 -4.11 -1.23 -1.52
N GLY A 24 -4.37 -1.45 -2.82
CA GLY A 24 -3.50 -2.27 -3.65
C GLY A 24 -2.08 -1.72 -3.83
N ARG A 25 -1.90 -0.39 -3.76
CA ARG A 25 -0.56 0.24 -3.81
C ARG A 25 0.19 0.11 -2.49
N GLU A 26 -0.50 0.27 -1.36
CA GLU A 26 0.10 0.12 -0.04
C GLU A 26 0.45 -1.34 0.24
N GLU A 27 -0.47 -2.26 -0.03
CA GLU A 27 -0.25 -3.71 0.13
C GLU A 27 0.92 -4.20 -0.73
N GLY A 28 0.96 -3.80 -2.01
CA GLY A 28 2.06 -4.16 -2.90
C GLY A 28 3.41 -3.63 -2.44
N ARG A 29 3.46 -2.39 -1.92
CA ARG A 29 4.70 -1.81 -1.38
C ARG A 29 5.16 -2.54 -0.12
N MET A 30 4.24 -2.84 0.79
CA MET A 30 4.55 -3.60 2.00
C MET A 30 5.06 -5.00 1.66
N GLU A 31 4.41 -5.71 0.76
CA GLU A 31 4.80 -7.06 0.35
C GLU A 31 6.22 -7.10 -0.25
N ILE A 32 6.55 -6.13 -1.11
CA ILE A 32 7.88 -6.01 -1.70
C ILE A 32 8.95 -5.83 -0.61
N VAL A 33 8.73 -4.89 0.34
CA VAL A 33 9.64 -4.66 1.46
C VAL A 33 9.77 -5.91 2.34
N MET A 34 8.66 -6.57 2.66
CA MET A 34 8.67 -7.80 3.46
C MET A 34 9.51 -8.89 2.78
N ASN A 35 9.34 -9.07 1.47
CA ASN A 35 10.10 -10.05 0.71
C ASN A 35 11.60 -9.71 0.64
N MET A 36 11.96 -8.43 0.51
CA MET A 36 13.36 -7.99 0.56
C MET A 36 13.99 -8.24 1.93
N LEU A 37 13.28 -7.90 3.02
CA LEU A 37 13.73 -8.14 4.39
C LEU A 37 13.92 -9.64 4.67
N ARG A 38 12.96 -10.49 4.25
CA ARG A 38 13.06 -11.95 4.38
C ARG A 38 14.25 -12.55 3.63
N ARG A 39 14.68 -11.92 2.54
CA ARG A 39 15.86 -12.31 1.77
C ARG A 39 17.18 -11.81 2.39
N GLY A 40 17.12 -11.11 3.52
CA GLY A 40 18.30 -10.59 4.22
C GLY A 40 18.91 -9.34 3.58
N MET A 41 18.14 -8.62 2.75
CA MET A 41 18.57 -7.37 2.16
C MET A 41 18.70 -6.28 3.25
N LYS A 42 19.71 -5.42 3.13
CA LYS A 42 19.93 -4.34 4.11
C LYS A 42 18.85 -3.27 3.93
N ILE A 43 18.50 -2.62 5.04
CA ILE A 43 17.50 -1.55 5.02
C ILE A 43 17.90 -0.41 4.08
N GLU A 44 19.19 -0.08 4.00
CA GLU A 44 19.74 0.94 3.09
C GLU A 44 19.43 0.61 1.62
N ASP A 45 19.70 -0.63 1.18
CA ASP A 45 19.40 -1.07 -0.19
C ASP A 45 17.87 -1.07 -0.47
N ILE A 46 17.06 -1.39 0.54
CA ILE A 46 15.60 -1.36 0.42
C ILE A 46 15.09 0.07 0.28
N VAL A 47 15.66 1.04 1.01
CA VAL A 47 15.34 2.47 0.87
C VAL A 47 15.58 2.91 -0.58
N ASP A 48 16.73 2.54 -1.15
CA ASP A 48 17.09 2.93 -2.51
C ASP A 48 16.17 2.32 -3.58
N VAL A 49 15.73 1.07 -3.40
CA VAL A 49 14.87 0.38 -4.38
C VAL A 49 13.40 0.80 -4.26
N THR A 50 12.91 1.01 -3.05
CA THR A 50 11.48 1.25 -2.79
C THR A 50 11.14 2.73 -2.66
N ASN A 51 12.15 3.59 -2.52
CA ASN A 51 12.00 5.02 -2.18
C ASN A 51 11.18 5.25 -0.90
N LEU A 52 11.10 4.25 -0.02
CA LEU A 52 10.47 4.37 1.29
C LEU A 52 11.49 4.84 2.31
N SER A 53 11.01 5.55 3.32
CA SER A 53 11.85 5.96 4.42
C SER A 53 12.29 4.76 5.26
N LYS A 54 13.45 4.89 5.91
CA LYS A 54 13.95 3.91 6.86
C LYS A 54 12.91 3.58 7.95
N GLN A 55 12.17 4.58 8.42
CA GLN A 55 11.13 4.42 9.44
C GLN A 55 9.96 3.54 8.96
N GLU A 56 9.52 3.72 7.72
CA GLU A 56 8.47 2.88 7.12
C GLU A 56 8.93 1.44 7.00
N ILE A 57 10.15 1.20 6.54
CA ILE A 57 10.73 -0.14 6.41
C ILE A 57 10.89 -0.81 7.78
N GLU A 58 11.33 -0.08 8.81
CA GLU A 58 11.41 -0.60 10.19
C GLU A 58 10.03 -0.93 10.78
N SER A 59 9.01 -0.13 10.48
CA SER A 59 7.63 -0.42 10.88
C SER A 59 7.13 -1.72 10.24
N ILE A 60 7.42 -1.92 8.96
CA ILE A 60 7.10 -3.16 8.24
C ILE A 60 7.88 -4.34 8.83
N ALA A 61 9.19 -4.18 9.10
CA ALA A 61 10.01 -5.22 9.71
C ALA A 61 9.46 -5.69 11.07
N LYS A 62 8.98 -4.75 11.90
CA LYS A 62 8.33 -5.06 13.19
C LYS A 62 7.05 -5.87 13.01
N LYS A 63 6.25 -5.58 11.98
CA LYS A 63 5.02 -6.34 11.67
C LYS A 63 5.30 -7.79 11.23
N ILE A 64 6.47 -8.08 10.66
CA ILE A 64 6.86 -9.46 10.24
C ILE A 64 7.30 -10.32 11.43
N SER A 65 7.86 -9.69 12.47
CA SER A 65 8.45 -10.39 13.62
C SER A 65 7.43 -10.75 14.72
N HIS A 66 6.13 -10.50 14.50
CA HIS A 66 5.02 -10.89 15.37
C HIS A 66 4.19 -11.97 14.69
#